data_AF-A0A1G3WXZ0-F1
#
_entry.id   AF-A0A1G3WXZ0-F1
#
_cell.length_a   1.000
_cell.length_b   1.000
_cell.length_c   1.000
_cell.angle_alpha   90.00
_cell.angle_beta   90.00
_cell.angle_gamma   90.00
#
_symmetry.space_group_name_H-M   'P 1'
#
loop_
_entity.id
_entity.type
_entity.pdbx_description
1 polymer ?
#
loop_
_entity_poly.entity_id
_entity_poly.type
_entity_poly.pdbx_seq_one_letter_code
_entity_poly.pdbx_strand_id
1 'polypeptide(L)'
;MNQKLVKKVLRVSLNVVFYTIVIALLAFSVSNISVKKDNDIANLFGVGFLSVQSDSMEGTQEHSFSEGDLIFVNILDEEGRANLQLGDVVTFYDLSVRDFNTHRIVDILEIDGEVYLSTKGDNANQADLEPLHLSNALAVHRSSISGIGNSIDYLQTSAGFALFIILPVVLFLVAEGIMLIKHVFVINKFKMEQYYAVEKEKALVTLEAEKEKIRQQVMSELKVGL
;
A
#
# COMPACT_ATOMS: atom_id res chain seq x y z
N MET A 1 28.25 -8.88 -17.83
CA MET A 1 27.84 -8.10 -16.64
C MET A 1 28.05 -8.94 -15.39
N ASN A 2 28.81 -8.45 -14.39
CA ASN A 2 29.23 -9.25 -13.24
C ASN A 2 28.02 -9.67 -12.39
N GLN A 3 27.71 -10.96 -12.30
CA GLN A 3 26.52 -11.47 -11.62
C GLN A 3 26.42 -11.04 -10.15
N LYS A 4 27.56 -10.78 -9.48
CA LYS A 4 27.57 -10.25 -8.11
C LYS A 4 27.09 -8.80 -8.05
N LEU A 5 27.41 -7.99 -9.06
CA LEU A 5 26.99 -6.59 -9.16
C LEU A 5 25.49 -6.50 -9.47
N VAL A 6 24.99 -7.34 -10.37
CA VAL A 6 23.55 -7.44 -10.71
C VAL A 6 22.72 -7.83 -9.50
N LYS A 7 23.12 -8.87 -8.75
CA LYS A 7 22.43 -9.30 -7.53
C LYS A 7 22.44 -8.23 -6.43
N LYS A 8 23.53 -7.45 -6.33
CA LYS A 8 23.67 -6.37 -5.35
C LYS A 8 22.79 -5.17 -5.69
N VAL A 9 22.81 -4.73 -6.96
CA VAL A 9 21.96 -3.64 -7.44
C VAL A 9 20.49 -4.04 -7.30
N LEU A 10 20.13 -5.25 -7.75
CA LEU A 10 18.76 -5.77 -7.65
C LEU A 10 18.25 -5.77 -6.21
N ARG A 11 19.05 -6.25 -5.26
CA ARG A 11 18.68 -6.27 -3.83
C ARG A 11 18.51 -4.87 -3.26
N VAL A 12 19.40 -3.93 -3.59
CA VAL A 12 19.30 -2.54 -3.12
C VAL A 12 18.07 -1.85 -3.72
N SER A 13 17.83 -2.01 -5.03
CA SER A 13 16.64 -1.46 -5.67
C SER A 13 15.36 -2.03 -5.09
N LEU A 14 15.33 -3.33 -4.79
CA LEU A 14 14.15 -3.99 -4.23
C LEU A 14 13.86 -3.49 -2.80
N ASN A 15 14.89 -3.27 -1.98
CA ASN A 15 14.72 -2.68 -0.66
C ASN A 15 14.26 -1.21 -0.73
N VAL A 16 14.83 -0.39 -1.64
CA VAL A 16 14.40 1.01 -1.82
C VAL A 16 12.93 1.07 -2.25
N VAL A 17 12.52 0.23 -3.21
CA VAL A 17 11.13 0.15 -3.65
C VAL A 17 10.22 -0.31 -2.50
N PHE A 18 10.62 -1.32 -1.74
CA PHE A 18 9.87 -1.79 -0.58
C PHE A 18 9.66 -0.70 0.47
N TYR A 19 10.71 0.00 0.90
CA TYR A 19 10.58 1.07 1.88
C TYR A 19 9.76 2.25 1.35
N THR A 20 9.86 2.54 0.05
CA THR A 20 9.03 3.57 -0.60
C THR A 20 7.55 3.18 -0.54
N ILE A 21 7.22 1.91 -0.81
CA ILE A 21 5.85 1.39 -0.71
C ILE A 21 5.35 1.45 0.74
N VAL A 22 6.18 1.06 1.72
CA VAL A 22 5.79 1.13 3.14
C VAL A 22 5.54 2.58 3.59
N ILE A 23 6.40 3.52 3.21
CA ILE A 23 6.19 4.95 3.51
C ILE A 23 4.92 5.47 2.82
N ALA A 24 4.68 5.08 1.57
CA ALA A 24 3.46 5.45 0.86
C ALA A 24 2.20 4.88 1.54
N LEU A 25 2.24 3.62 2.01
CA LEU A 25 1.14 3.00 2.74
C LEU A 25 0.89 3.66 4.11
N LEU A 26 1.95 4.02 4.83
CA LEU A 26 1.85 4.76 6.09
C LEU A 26 1.30 6.17 5.86
N ALA A 27 1.80 6.87 4.84
CA ALA A 27 1.28 8.18 4.45
C ALA A 27 -0.20 8.08 4.07
N PHE A 28 -0.57 7.09 3.25
CA PHE A 28 -1.96 6.83 2.88
C PHE A 28 -2.86 6.48 4.08
N SER A 29 -2.35 5.70 5.04
CA SER A 29 -3.07 5.37 6.28
C SER A 29 -3.30 6.61 7.14
N VAL A 30 -2.29 7.47 7.28
CA VAL A 30 -2.40 8.74 8.03
C VAL A 30 -3.32 9.72 7.31
N SER A 31 -3.24 9.80 5.99
CA SER A 31 -4.13 10.64 5.17
C SER A 31 -5.59 10.18 5.25
N ASN A 32 -5.85 8.88 5.32
CA ASN A 32 -7.21 8.34 5.52
C ASN A 32 -7.85 8.76 6.85
N ILE A 33 -7.05 9.05 7.87
CA ILE A 33 -7.56 9.55 9.17
C ILE A 33 -8.02 11.01 9.07
N SER A 34 -7.53 11.78 8.09
CA SER A 34 -7.77 13.23 7.99
C SER A 34 -8.74 13.66 6.86
N VAL A 35 -9.19 12.74 6.00
CA VAL A 35 -9.95 13.09 4.77
C VAL A 35 -11.31 12.37 4.67
N LYS A 36 -11.86 11.82 5.76
CA LYS A 36 -13.23 11.29 5.74
C LYS A 36 -14.23 12.43 5.53
N LYS A 37 -14.59 12.69 4.28
CA LYS A 37 -15.95 13.10 3.94
C LYS A 37 -16.74 11.81 3.83
N ASP A 38 -17.78 11.64 4.65
CA ASP A 38 -18.56 10.39 4.71
C ASP A 38 -19.21 10.02 3.35
N ASN A 39 -19.24 10.95 2.40
CA ASN A 39 -19.87 10.83 1.09
C ASN A 39 -18.88 10.69 -0.09
N ASP A 40 -17.62 10.33 0.16
CA ASP A 40 -16.62 10.11 -0.91
C ASP A 40 -16.30 8.61 -1.09
N ILE A 41 -16.42 8.12 -2.32
CA ILE A 41 -16.17 6.72 -2.65
C ILE A 41 -14.67 6.56 -2.90
N ALA A 42 -14.02 5.68 -2.13
CA ALA A 42 -12.61 5.35 -2.34
C ALA A 42 -12.40 4.83 -3.78
N ASN A 43 -11.54 5.51 -4.55
CA ASN A 43 -11.34 5.22 -5.95
C ASN A 43 -9.87 5.34 -6.38
N LEU A 44 -9.53 4.62 -7.44
CA LEU A 44 -8.22 4.67 -8.09
C LEU A 44 -8.45 4.89 -9.59
N PHE A 45 -7.92 5.99 -10.13
CA PHE A 45 -8.10 6.37 -11.55
C PHE A 45 -9.56 6.41 -12.01
N GLY A 46 -10.48 6.90 -11.16
CA GLY A 46 -11.91 7.01 -11.47
C GLY A 46 -12.71 5.72 -11.30
N VAL A 47 -12.09 4.63 -10.84
CA VAL A 47 -12.78 3.37 -10.52
C VAL A 47 -12.82 3.19 -9.01
N GLY A 48 -14.02 3.19 -8.45
CA GLY A 48 -14.31 2.92 -7.05
C GLY A 48 -14.65 1.45 -6.80
N PHE A 49 -14.67 1.06 -5.52
CA PHE A 49 -15.13 -0.25 -5.08
C PHE A 49 -15.92 -0.13 -3.78
N LEU A 50 -16.98 -0.93 -3.66
CA LEU A 50 -17.88 -0.95 -2.51
C LEU A 50 -18.26 -2.39 -2.19
N SER A 51 -18.28 -2.74 -0.91
CA SER A 51 -18.81 -4.02 -0.44
C SER A 51 -20.32 -3.91 -0.28
N VAL A 52 -21.06 -4.89 -0.77
CA VAL A 52 -22.52 -4.89 -0.73
C VAL A 52 -22.99 -5.29 0.67
N GLN A 53 -23.68 -4.36 1.36
CA GLN A 53 -24.11 -4.51 2.75
C GLN A 53 -25.55 -5.02 2.91
N SER A 54 -26.31 -5.19 1.82
CA SER A 54 -27.71 -5.64 1.89
C SER A 54 -28.13 -6.39 0.63
N ASP A 55 -29.29 -7.03 0.70
CA ASP A 55 -29.94 -7.77 -0.38
C ASP A 55 -30.83 -6.90 -1.30
N SER A 56 -30.76 -5.56 -1.19
CA SER A 56 -31.67 -4.66 -1.93
C SER A 56 -31.55 -4.76 -3.45
N MET A 57 -30.39 -5.18 -3.95
CA MET A 57 -30.07 -5.37 -5.36
C MET A 57 -30.05 -6.85 -5.79
N GLU A 58 -30.49 -7.76 -4.91
CA GLU A 58 -30.63 -9.16 -5.25
C GLU A 58 -31.71 -9.33 -6.34
N GLY A 59 -31.40 -10.09 -7.38
CA GLY A 59 -32.29 -10.22 -8.52
C GLY A 59 -31.70 -11.02 -9.66
N THR A 60 -32.48 -11.14 -10.73
CA THR A 60 -32.09 -11.85 -11.96
C THR A 60 -31.80 -10.90 -13.12
N GLN A 61 -31.83 -9.58 -12.87
CA GLN A 61 -31.56 -8.58 -13.88
C GLN A 61 -30.05 -8.47 -14.14
N GLU A 62 -29.70 -7.91 -15.30
CA GLU A 62 -28.31 -7.58 -15.57
C GLU A 62 -27.82 -6.55 -14.54
N HIS A 63 -26.63 -6.80 -13.96
CA HIS A 63 -26.06 -6.01 -12.87
C HIS A 63 -26.77 -6.11 -11.51
N SER A 64 -27.69 -7.05 -11.31
CA SER A 64 -28.08 -7.46 -9.95
C SER A 64 -26.88 -8.11 -9.24
N PHE A 65 -26.79 -7.93 -7.93
CA PHE A 65 -25.71 -8.46 -7.10
C PHE A 65 -26.23 -8.78 -5.69
N SER A 66 -25.53 -9.66 -4.97
CA SER A 66 -25.97 -10.15 -3.67
C SER A 66 -25.21 -9.50 -2.51
N GLU A 67 -25.79 -9.56 -1.31
CA GLU A 67 -25.09 -9.18 -0.08
C GLU A 67 -23.75 -9.93 0.05
N GLY A 68 -22.70 -9.23 0.44
CA GLY A 68 -21.35 -9.76 0.57
C GLY A 68 -20.55 -9.84 -0.74
N ASP A 69 -21.12 -9.39 -1.86
CA ASP A 69 -20.38 -9.18 -3.09
C ASP A 69 -19.55 -7.89 -3.03
N LEU A 70 -18.56 -7.76 -3.92
CA LEU A 70 -17.82 -6.52 -4.13
C LEU A 70 -18.20 -5.94 -5.48
N ILE A 71 -18.73 -4.72 -5.50
CA ILE A 71 -19.03 -4.00 -6.73
C ILE A 71 -17.91 -3.03 -7.06
N PHE A 72 -17.60 -2.92 -8.36
CA PHE A 72 -16.77 -1.89 -8.94
C PHE A 72 -17.67 -0.88 -9.62
N VAL A 73 -17.37 0.39 -9.39
CA VAL A 73 -18.16 1.51 -9.90
C VAL A 73 -17.26 2.51 -10.62
N ASN A 74 -17.77 3.14 -11.66
CA ASN A 74 -17.11 4.28 -12.29
C ASN A 74 -17.61 5.56 -11.63
N ILE A 75 -16.69 6.37 -11.11
CA ILE A 75 -17.04 7.67 -10.52
C ILE A 75 -17.54 8.60 -11.63
N LEU A 76 -18.71 9.19 -11.43
CA LEU A 76 -19.36 10.05 -12.40
C LEU A 76 -18.86 11.49 -12.29
N ASP A 77 -18.38 12.02 -13.41
CA ASP A 77 -18.22 13.46 -13.62
C ASP A 77 -19.49 14.06 -14.27
N GLU A 78 -19.45 15.33 -14.65
CA GLU A 78 -20.61 16.01 -15.25
C GLU A 78 -21.08 15.34 -16.55
N GLU A 79 -20.14 14.93 -17.41
CA GLU A 79 -20.45 14.24 -18.66
C GLU A 79 -21.01 12.85 -18.40
N GLY A 80 -20.43 12.10 -17.45
CA GLY A 80 -20.93 10.81 -17.03
C GLY A 80 -22.37 10.87 -16.51
N ARG A 81 -22.70 11.87 -15.70
CA ARG A 81 -24.08 12.06 -15.21
C ARG A 81 -25.06 12.35 -16.34
N ALA A 82 -24.68 13.19 -17.30
CA ALA A 82 -25.53 13.53 -18.44
C ALA A 82 -25.83 12.31 -19.35
N ASN A 83 -24.97 11.28 -19.29
CA ASN A 83 -25.12 10.06 -20.07
C ASN A 83 -25.89 8.94 -19.35
N LEU A 84 -26.37 9.16 -18.12
CA LEU A 84 -27.14 8.16 -17.38
C LEU A 84 -28.46 7.84 -18.09
N GLN A 85 -28.81 6.56 -18.08
CA GLN A 85 -29.98 6.04 -18.78
C GLN A 85 -30.86 5.19 -17.87
N LEU A 86 -32.12 5.02 -18.29
CA LEU A 86 -33.06 4.13 -17.64
C LEU A 86 -32.50 2.69 -17.64
N GLY A 87 -32.46 2.06 -16.46
CA GLY A 87 -31.88 0.75 -16.25
C GLY A 87 -30.44 0.75 -15.69
N ASP A 88 -29.74 1.89 -15.70
CA ASP A 88 -28.42 2.00 -15.07
C ASP A 88 -28.52 1.80 -13.56
N VAL A 89 -27.51 1.18 -12.97
CA VAL A 89 -27.40 1.01 -11.52
C VAL A 89 -26.46 2.07 -10.98
N VAL A 90 -26.97 2.98 -10.17
CA VAL A 90 -26.25 4.16 -9.66
C VAL A 90 -26.05 4.08 -8.16
N THR A 91 -24.88 4.54 -7.71
CA THR A 91 -24.56 4.71 -6.30
C THR A 91 -24.66 6.19 -5.93
N PHE A 92 -25.31 6.46 -4.81
CA PHE A 92 -25.46 7.78 -4.22
C PHE A 92 -25.34 7.70 -2.69
N TYR A 93 -25.13 8.84 -2.05
CA TYR A 93 -25.10 8.91 -0.59
C TYR A 93 -26.50 9.19 -0.05
N ASP A 94 -27.07 8.23 0.67
CA ASP A 94 -28.41 8.31 1.25
C ASP A 94 -28.34 8.94 2.64
N LEU A 95 -28.95 10.11 2.79
CA LEU A 95 -28.96 10.86 4.05
C LEU A 95 -29.81 10.19 5.14
N SER A 96 -30.77 9.34 4.77
CA SER A 96 -31.66 8.65 5.71
C SER A 96 -30.92 7.55 6.48
N VAL A 97 -30.11 6.75 5.78
CA VAL A 97 -29.28 5.70 6.38
C VAL A 97 -27.86 6.17 6.69
N ARG A 98 -27.47 7.36 6.18
CA ARG A 98 -26.13 7.95 6.30
C ARG A 98 -25.03 7.05 5.74
N ASP A 99 -25.32 6.41 4.62
CA ASP A 99 -24.41 5.47 3.94
C ASP A 99 -24.63 5.50 2.43
N PHE A 100 -23.76 4.84 1.68
CA PHE A 100 -23.94 4.66 0.24
C PHE A 100 -25.08 3.67 -0.04
N ASN A 101 -25.98 4.10 -0.91
CA ASN A 101 -27.05 3.28 -1.43
C ASN A 101 -26.87 3.12 -2.94
N THR A 102 -27.15 1.93 -3.48
CA THR A 102 -26.93 1.60 -4.90
C THR A 102 -28.16 0.95 -5.47
N HIS A 103 -28.85 1.64 -6.37
CA HIS A 103 -30.15 1.23 -6.91
C HIS A 103 -30.25 1.48 -8.41
N ARG A 104 -31.21 0.82 -9.07
CA ARG A 104 -31.45 0.94 -10.50
C ARG A 104 -32.33 2.14 -10.81
N ILE A 105 -31.97 2.90 -11.84
CA ILE A 105 -32.82 3.97 -12.39
C ILE A 105 -34.02 3.34 -13.06
N VAL A 106 -35.22 3.63 -12.53
CA VAL A 106 -36.49 3.16 -13.09
C VAL A 106 -37.27 4.26 -13.81
N ASP A 107 -36.93 5.53 -13.54
CA ASP A 107 -37.49 6.68 -14.26
C ASP A 107 -36.54 7.89 -14.22
N ILE A 108 -36.65 8.77 -15.22
CA ILE A 108 -35.90 10.02 -15.31
C ILE A 108 -36.91 11.16 -15.48
N LEU A 109 -36.94 12.06 -14.50
CA LEU A 109 -37.90 13.15 -14.38
C LEU A 109 -37.20 14.48 -14.63
N GLU A 110 -37.81 15.34 -15.44
CA GLU A 110 -37.35 16.72 -15.64
C GLU A 110 -38.38 17.68 -15.02
N ILE A 111 -37.95 18.44 -14.00
CA ILE A 111 -38.80 19.35 -13.24
C ILE A 111 -38.08 20.70 -13.17
N ASP A 112 -38.72 21.76 -13.69
CA ASP A 112 -38.18 23.13 -13.68
C ASP A 112 -36.76 23.28 -14.27
N GLY A 113 -36.41 22.43 -15.24
CA GLY A 113 -35.10 22.42 -15.91
C GLY A 113 -34.01 21.63 -15.17
N GLU A 114 -34.36 21.00 -14.04
CA GLU A 114 -33.49 20.11 -13.28
C GLU A 114 -33.88 18.65 -13.52
N VAL A 115 -32.88 17.76 -13.52
CA VAL A 115 -33.07 16.33 -13.76
C VAL A 115 -33.02 15.56 -12.46
N TYR A 116 -34.00 14.69 -12.26
CA TYR A 116 -34.14 13.81 -11.11
C TYR A 116 -34.27 12.36 -11.57
N LEU A 117 -33.70 11.45 -10.81
CA LEU A 117 -33.70 10.01 -11.05
C LEU A 117 -34.62 9.35 -10.03
N SER A 118 -35.61 8.60 -10.49
CA SER A 118 -36.32 7.66 -9.62
C SER A 118 -35.54 6.36 -9.59
N THR A 119 -35.08 5.97 -8.41
CA THR A 119 -34.29 4.76 -8.22
C THR A 119 -35.08 3.70 -7.47
N LYS A 120 -34.71 2.43 -7.67
CA LYS A 120 -35.33 1.29 -7.02
C LYS A 120 -34.31 0.15 -6.89
N GLY A 121 -34.26 -0.47 -5.71
CA GLY A 121 -33.54 -1.73 -5.53
C GLY A 121 -34.19 -2.87 -6.31
N ASP A 122 -33.39 -3.75 -6.93
CA ASP A 122 -33.91 -4.88 -7.73
C ASP A 122 -34.79 -5.84 -6.92
N ASN A 123 -34.53 -5.96 -5.61
CA ASN A 123 -35.31 -6.76 -4.66
C ASN A 123 -36.43 -5.96 -3.95
N ALA A 124 -36.57 -4.67 -4.24
CA ALA A 124 -37.60 -3.83 -3.63
C ALA A 124 -38.95 -3.99 -4.36
N ASN A 125 -40.07 -3.81 -3.64
CA ASN A 125 -41.41 -3.81 -4.26
C ASN A 125 -41.77 -2.46 -4.89
N GLN A 126 -41.31 -1.36 -4.29
CA GLN A 126 -41.60 0.01 -4.69
C GLN A 126 -40.31 0.77 -4.97
N ALA A 127 -40.40 1.85 -5.75
CA ALA A 127 -39.31 2.79 -5.92
C ALA A 127 -39.03 3.56 -4.62
N ASP A 128 -37.83 4.12 -4.55
CA ASP A 128 -37.43 4.98 -3.44
C ASP A 128 -38.36 6.21 -3.36
N LEU A 129 -38.68 6.62 -2.13
CA LEU A 129 -39.66 7.69 -1.88
C LEU A 129 -39.17 9.07 -2.34
N GLU A 130 -37.87 9.31 -2.22
CA GLU A 130 -37.25 10.58 -2.56
C GLU A 130 -36.50 10.44 -3.90
N PRO A 131 -36.87 11.22 -4.93
CA PRO A 131 -36.16 11.19 -6.20
C PRO A 131 -34.75 11.79 -6.04
N LEU A 132 -33.76 11.12 -6.62
CA LEU A 132 -32.35 11.49 -6.55
C LEU A 132 -32.05 12.61 -7.55
N HIS A 133 -31.64 13.78 -7.09
CA HIS A 133 -31.16 14.83 -7.99
C HIS A 133 -29.94 14.35 -8.80
N LEU A 134 -29.87 14.65 -10.10
CA LEU A 134 -28.82 14.15 -10.99
C LEU A 134 -27.41 14.40 -10.46
N SER A 135 -27.17 15.58 -9.86
CA SER A 135 -25.87 15.93 -9.26
C SER A 135 -25.42 15.04 -8.10
N ASN A 136 -26.36 14.34 -7.46
CA ASN A 136 -26.11 13.48 -6.30
C ASN A 136 -25.80 12.03 -6.71
N ALA A 137 -25.92 11.69 -7.99
CA ALA A 137 -25.38 10.44 -8.52
C ALA A 137 -23.85 10.50 -8.51
N LEU A 138 -23.24 9.65 -7.69
CA LEU A 138 -21.80 9.65 -7.44
C LEU A 138 -21.05 8.69 -8.36
N ALA A 139 -21.64 7.53 -8.63
CA ALA A 139 -21.01 6.50 -9.45
C ALA A 139 -22.05 5.65 -10.18
N VAL A 140 -21.63 4.98 -11.25
CA VAL A 140 -22.42 3.98 -11.98
C VAL A 140 -21.75 2.61 -11.87
N HIS A 141 -22.55 1.57 -11.68
CA HIS A 141 -22.07 0.20 -11.61
C HIS A 141 -21.31 -0.20 -12.87
N ARG A 142 -20.20 -0.91 -12.68
CA ARG A 142 -19.38 -1.45 -13.77
C ARG A 142 -19.36 -2.97 -13.78
N SER A 143 -19.10 -3.58 -12.63
CA SER A 143 -18.96 -5.04 -12.51
C SER A 143 -19.01 -5.48 -11.06
N SER A 144 -19.43 -6.70 -10.80
CA SER A 144 -19.45 -7.31 -9.47
C SER A 144 -18.54 -8.56 -9.39
N ILE A 145 -17.99 -8.84 -8.22
CA ILE A 145 -17.31 -10.09 -7.90
C ILE A 145 -17.97 -10.68 -6.65
N SER A 146 -18.45 -11.91 -6.77
CA SER A 146 -19.23 -12.50 -5.69
C SER A 146 -18.41 -13.00 -4.51
N GLY A 147 -18.95 -12.81 -3.31
CA GLY A 147 -18.44 -13.40 -2.06
C GLY A 147 -17.13 -12.85 -1.51
N ILE A 148 -16.58 -11.76 -2.06
CA ILE A 148 -15.34 -11.14 -1.56
C ILE A 148 -15.56 -9.84 -0.78
N GLY A 149 -16.78 -9.28 -0.79
CA GLY A 149 -17.12 -8.04 -0.08
C GLY A 149 -16.83 -8.12 1.41
N ASN A 150 -17.31 -9.17 2.08
CA ASN A 150 -17.07 -9.40 3.51
C ASN A 150 -15.58 -9.49 3.87
N SER A 151 -14.75 -10.02 2.97
CA SER A 151 -13.30 -10.09 3.18
C SER A 151 -12.66 -8.70 3.10
N ILE A 152 -13.14 -7.88 2.17
CA ILE A 152 -12.71 -6.47 2.03
C ILE A 152 -13.15 -5.66 3.25
N ASP A 153 -14.38 -5.83 3.73
CA ASP A 153 -14.88 -5.15 4.93
C ASP A 153 -14.03 -5.50 6.16
N TYR A 154 -13.71 -6.79 6.33
CA TYR A 154 -12.84 -7.20 7.42
C TYR A 154 -11.44 -6.57 7.32
N LEU A 155 -10.85 -6.52 6.12
CA LEU A 155 -9.57 -5.83 5.88
C LEU A 155 -9.61 -4.33 6.19
N GLN A 156 -10.77 -3.69 6.03
CA GLN A 156 -10.97 -2.26 6.38
C GLN A 156 -11.15 -2.03 7.87
N THR A 157 -11.51 -3.05 8.67
CA THR A 157 -11.56 -2.92 10.13
C THR A 157 -10.16 -2.69 10.72
N SER A 158 -10.08 -2.01 11.87
CA SER A 158 -8.81 -1.80 12.58
C SER A 158 -8.07 -3.11 12.90
N ALA A 159 -8.81 -4.18 13.21
CA ALA A 159 -8.24 -5.49 13.50
C ALA A 159 -7.72 -6.19 12.24
N GLY A 160 -8.52 -6.23 11.16
CA GLY A 160 -8.09 -6.83 9.90
C GLY A 160 -6.93 -6.08 9.26
N PHE A 161 -6.98 -4.74 9.27
CA PHE A 161 -5.86 -3.91 8.81
C PHE A 161 -4.58 -4.19 9.61
N ALA A 162 -4.65 -4.24 10.95
CA ALA A 162 -3.48 -4.53 11.77
C ALA A 162 -2.91 -5.93 11.50
N LEU A 163 -3.77 -6.94 11.36
CA LEU A 163 -3.35 -8.33 11.19
C LEU A 163 -2.82 -8.63 9.79
N PHE A 164 -3.44 -8.11 8.73
CA PHE A 164 -3.12 -8.46 7.35
C PHE A 164 -2.21 -7.45 6.65
N ILE A 165 -2.12 -6.21 7.13
CA ILE A 165 -1.26 -5.18 6.53
C ILE A 165 -0.10 -4.85 7.47
N ILE A 166 -0.37 -4.42 8.71
CA ILE A 166 0.68 -3.96 9.63
C ILE A 166 1.61 -5.10 10.06
N LEU A 167 1.05 -6.23 10.50
CA LEU A 167 1.85 -7.35 11.02
C LEU A 167 2.84 -7.89 9.98
N PRO A 168 2.46 -8.19 8.71
CA PRO A 168 3.43 -8.62 7.70
C PRO A 168 4.52 -7.58 7.43
N VAL A 169 4.18 -6.29 7.41
CA VAL A 169 5.17 -5.20 7.26
C VAL A 169 6.15 -5.19 8.43
N VAL A 170 5.66 -5.30 9.67
CA VAL A 170 6.51 -5.34 10.87
C VAL A 170 7.42 -6.56 10.86
N LEU A 171 6.90 -7.75 10.54
CA LEU A 171 7.70 -8.98 10.44
C LEU A 171 8.81 -8.83 9.39
N PHE A 172 8.47 -8.25 8.24
CA PHE A 172 9.44 -7.96 7.20
C PHE A 172 10.51 -6.98 7.68
N LEU A 173 10.11 -5.88 8.34
CA LEU A 173 11.05 -4.89 8.89
C LEU A 173 11.98 -5.48 9.94
N VAL A 174 11.49 -6.37 10.80
CA VAL A 174 12.31 -7.07 11.79
C VAL A 174 13.32 -7.99 11.11
N ALA A 175 12.89 -8.76 10.11
CA ALA A 175 13.77 -9.65 9.36
C ALA A 175 14.88 -8.89 8.63
N GLU A 176 14.53 -7.80 7.94
CA GLU A 176 15.49 -6.90 7.30
C GLU A 176 16.42 -6.23 8.31
N GLY A 177 15.88 -5.79 9.45
CA GLY A 177 16.67 -5.21 10.55
C GLY A 177 17.73 -6.18 11.08
N ILE A 178 17.35 -7.43 11.33
CA ILE A 178 18.28 -8.49 11.76
C ILE A 178 19.34 -8.75 10.69
N MET A 179 18.96 -8.84 9.42
CA MET A 179 19.89 -9.03 8.30
C MET A 179 20.88 -7.87 8.18
N LEU A 180 20.40 -6.64 8.31
CA LEU A 180 21.22 -5.44 8.26
C LEU A 180 22.24 -5.42 9.39
N ILE A 181 21.82 -5.68 10.63
CA ILE A 181 22.72 -5.76 11.78
C ILE A 181 23.79 -6.83 11.55
N LYS A 182 23.40 -8.04 11.11
CA LYS A 182 24.35 -9.12 10.80
C LYS A 182 25.38 -8.68 9.74
N HIS A 183 24.94 -8.04 8.66
CA HIS A 183 25.85 -7.52 7.64
C HIS A 183 26.80 -6.44 8.17
N VAL A 184 26.31 -5.50 8.99
CA VAL A 184 27.13 -4.46 9.61
C VAL A 184 28.20 -5.10 10.51
N PHE A 185 27.85 -6.09 11.32
CA PHE A 185 28.81 -6.81 12.17
C PHE A 185 29.89 -7.55 11.36
N VAL A 186 29.50 -8.21 10.26
CA VAL A 186 30.46 -8.89 9.38
C VAL A 186 31.44 -7.90 8.74
N ILE A 187 30.94 -6.75 8.26
CA ILE A 187 31.78 -5.69 7.70
C ILE A 187 32.73 -5.13 8.77
N ASN A 188 32.23 -4.91 9.98
CA ASN A 188 33.06 -4.37 11.06
C ASN A 188 34.16 -5.37 11.47
N LYS A 189 33.83 -6.66 11.59
CA LYS A 189 34.81 -7.72 11.89
C LYS A 189 35.91 -7.78 10.83
N PHE A 190 35.55 -7.76 9.54
CA PHE A 190 36.53 -7.77 8.46
C PHE A 190 37.46 -6.55 8.48
N LYS A 191 36.91 -5.35 8.76
CA LYS A 191 37.73 -4.13 8.92
C LYS A 191 38.70 -4.23 10.09
N MET A 192 38.26 -4.77 11.22
CA MET A 192 39.12 -4.95 12.41
C MET A 192 40.24 -5.95 12.15
N GLU A 193 39.95 -7.10 11.51
CA GLU A 193 40.98 -8.10 11.16
C GLU A 193 42.05 -7.50 10.23
N GLN A 194 41.64 -6.71 9.24
CA GLN A 194 42.56 -5.99 8.34
C GLN A 194 43.41 -4.96 9.10
N TYR A 195 42.80 -4.20 10.01
CA TYR A 195 43.49 -3.23 10.84
C TYR A 195 44.59 -3.89 11.70
N TYR A 196 44.26 -4.98 12.40
CA TYR A 196 45.24 -5.71 13.23
C TYR A 196 46.34 -6.39 12.41
N ALA A 197 46.03 -6.87 11.21
CA ALA A 197 47.04 -7.46 10.32
C ALA A 197 48.10 -6.41 9.91
N VAL A 198 47.65 -5.22 9.51
CA VAL A 198 48.54 -4.10 9.14
C VAL A 198 49.35 -3.62 10.34
N GLU A 199 48.75 -3.53 11.52
CA GLU A 199 49.44 -3.08 12.73
C GLU A 199 50.52 -4.10 13.18
N LYS A 200 50.21 -5.40 13.10
CA LYS A 200 51.17 -6.47 13.39
C LYS A 200 52.36 -6.44 12.43
N GLU A 201 52.10 -6.22 11.14
CA GLU A 201 53.16 -6.10 10.12
C GLU A 201 54.08 -4.91 10.42
N LYS A 202 53.51 -3.74 10.72
CA LYS A 202 54.29 -2.55 11.14
C LYS A 202 55.15 -2.83 12.37
N ALA A 203 54.58 -3.46 13.40
CA ALA A 203 55.29 -3.80 14.62
C ALA A 203 56.48 -4.76 14.37
N LEU A 204 56.31 -5.72 13.45
CA LEU A 204 57.39 -6.62 13.03
C LEU A 204 58.52 -5.87 12.33
N VAL A 205 58.19 -5.00 11.37
CA VAL A 205 59.18 -4.17 10.67
C VAL A 205 59.94 -3.26 11.64
N THR A 206 59.27 -2.65 12.61
CA THR A 206 59.94 -1.83 13.63
C THR A 206 60.85 -2.65 14.53
N LEU A 207 60.44 -3.85 14.93
CA LEU A 207 61.25 -4.75 15.76
C LEU A 207 62.50 -5.23 15.02
N GLU A 208 62.37 -5.54 13.73
CA GLU A 208 63.51 -5.91 12.88
C GLU A 208 64.50 -4.74 12.74
N ALA A 209 64.01 -3.53 12.49
CA ALA A 209 64.84 -2.33 12.43
C ALA A 209 65.56 -2.04 13.76
N GLU A 210 64.92 -2.26 14.91
CA GLU A 210 65.56 -2.15 16.23
C GLU A 210 66.63 -3.22 16.47
N LYS A 211 66.33 -4.49 16.15
CA LYS A 211 67.30 -5.59 16.24
C LYS A 211 68.53 -5.33 15.38
N GLU A 212 68.34 -4.77 14.18
CA GLU A 212 69.44 -4.46 13.28
C GLU A 212 70.29 -3.30 13.80
N LYS A 213 69.69 -2.26 14.37
CA LYS A 213 70.40 -1.17 15.07
C LYS A 213 71.22 -1.70 16.24
N ILE A 214 70.64 -2.54 17.10
CA ILE A 214 71.34 -3.15 18.24
C ILE A 214 72.51 -4.00 17.75
N ARG A 215 72.32 -4.79 16.69
CA ARG A 215 73.39 -5.61 16.10
C ARG A 215 74.53 -4.74 15.59
N GLN A 216 74.24 -3.63 14.91
CA GLN A 216 75.26 -2.69 14.45
C GLN A 216 76.02 -2.06 15.64
N GLN A 217 75.31 -1.71 16.71
CA GLN A 217 75.90 -1.12 17.92
C GLN A 217 76.85 -2.11 18.63
N VAL A 218 76.42 -3.35 18.83
CA VAL A 218 77.26 -4.42 19.43
C VAL A 218 78.51 -4.69 18.57
N MET A 219 78.37 -4.73 17.24
CA MET A 219 79.52 -4.91 16.34
C MET A 219 80.49 -3.72 16.37
N SER A 220 80.00 -2.51 16.63
CA SER A 220 80.85 -1.33 16.79
C SER A 220 81.63 -1.36 18.10
N GLU A 221 81.01 -1.77 19.21
CA GLU A 221 81.69 -1.92 20.51
C GLU A 221 82.78 -3.01 20.45
N LEU A 222 82.51 -4.14 19.81
CA LEU A 222 83.48 -5.22 19.61
C LEU A 222 84.71 -4.80 18.78
N LYS A 223 84.59 -3.82 17.89
CA LYS A 223 85.71 -3.29 17.09
C LYS A 223 86.57 -2.28 17.86
N VAL A 224 86.05 -1.67 18.92
CA VAL A 224 86.77 -0.66 19.73
C VAL A 224 87.50 -1.32 20.91
N GLY A 225 87.09 -2.54 21.31
CA GLY A 225 87.72 -3.33 22.38
C GLY A 225 88.89 -4.24 21.93
N LEU A 226 89.34 -4.15 20.68
CA LEU A 226 90.47 -4.87 20.08
C LEU A 226 91.56 -3.86 19.69
#